data_AF-A0A439DD65-F1
#
_entry.id   AF-A0A439DD65-F1
#
_cell.length_a   1.000
_cell.length_b   1.000
_cell.length_c   1.000
_cell.angle_alpha   90.00
_cell.angle_beta   90.00
_cell.angle_gamma   90.00
#
_symmetry.space_group_name_H-M   'P 1'
#
loop_
_entity.id
_entity.type
_entity.pdbx_description
1 polymer ?
#
loop_
_entity_poly.entity_id
_entity_poly.type
_entity_poly.pdbx_seq_one_letter_code
_entity_poly.pdbx_strand_id
1 'polypeptide(L)'
;MATFPSLVTFGSLGPLPTEEQVLQLQEEFQRKGSLFRPIVKTVHDLDSVWAKLTDQDPALSAIDGKGAIKKLEGILSGTVKEHIHDDMRNTIIAPMTVLLQVAQYLSFVNGFGDPIHDSVLKSVGPKGGVQGLCVGLLSAQTVASATTVEDVIPVWCTSVILAFCIGAYVDLEIASSNGNAASVTGFLHFEPPTTREDIHNVLENYENIYIPAYRDEQDMILNAPIEVVSKLREDLSQHGATFHEFSLPGKYHTPIHAHAPPKIIKACEGLLDPRFGCSELVRSNIDGQIIPRQDAVRDVLEAILARRANWVQAFGKAAQSVDATSEHVLAVGGDSILQSVKNTHNIVRVQSIVG
;
A
#
# COMPACT_ATOMS: atom_id res chain seq x y z
N MET A 1 -29.01 8.68 13.65
CA MET A 1 -27.73 8.39 14.31
C MET A 1 -26.69 8.26 13.22
N ALA A 2 -25.47 8.78 13.42
CA ALA A 2 -24.38 8.55 12.47
C ALA A 2 -24.08 7.05 12.42
N THR A 3 -24.04 6.47 11.22
CA THR A 3 -23.62 5.09 11.00
C THR A 3 -22.12 5.07 10.75
N PHE A 4 -21.38 4.31 11.56
CA PHE A 4 -19.93 4.16 11.41
C PHE A 4 -19.61 2.92 10.57
N PRO A 5 -18.46 2.89 9.87
CA PRO A 5 -18.08 1.71 9.10
C PRO A 5 -17.80 0.53 10.03
N SER A 6 -18.03 -0.68 9.54
CA SER A 6 -17.73 -1.93 10.24
C SER A 6 -16.45 -2.59 9.73
N LEU A 7 -15.88 -2.02 8.67
CA LEU A 7 -14.59 -2.37 8.10
C LEU A 7 -14.02 -1.13 7.39
N VAL A 8 -12.75 -0.80 7.63
CA VAL A 8 -12.00 0.21 6.86
C VAL A 8 -10.95 -0.50 6.02
N THR A 9 -10.82 -0.11 4.76
CA THR A 9 -9.91 -0.75 3.80
C THR A 9 -9.04 0.26 3.09
N PHE A 10 -7.76 -0.08 2.96
CA PHE A 10 -6.76 0.71 2.26
C PHE A 10 -6.25 -0.02 1.04
N GLY A 11 -6.28 0.67 -0.09
CA GLY A 11 -5.86 0.20 -1.39
C GLY A 11 -4.38 -0.18 -1.50
N SER A 12 -4.06 -0.93 -2.54
CA SER A 12 -2.67 -1.20 -2.94
C SER A 12 -1.95 0.06 -3.44
N LEU A 13 -0.71 -0.11 -3.91
CA LEU A 13 -0.02 0.93 -4.65
C LEU A 13 -0.89 1.32 -5.85
N GLY A 14 -1.30 2.58 -5.90
CA GLY A 14 -2.13 3.11 -6.99
C GLY A 14 -1.27 3.74 -8.08
N PRO A 15 -1.88 4.14 -9.21
CA PRO A 15 -1.23 5.06 -10.13
C PRO A 15 -0.78 6.33 -9.39
N LEU A 16 0.22 7.03 -9.94
CA LEU A 16 0.66 8.32 -9.42
C LEU A 16 -0.55 9.24 -9.19
N PRO A 17 -0.56 10.00 -8.09
CA PRO A 17 -1.71 10.83 -7.76
C PRO A 17 -1.99 11.89 -8.81
N THR A 18 -3.27 12.22 -8.98
CA THR A 18 -3.68 13.34 -9.85
C THR A 18 -3.11 14.66 -9.34
N GLU A 19 -2.85 15.61 -10.24
CA GLU A 19 -2.50 16.98 -9.84
C GLU A 19 -3.52 17.54 -8.84
N GLU A 20 -4.81 17.28 -9.06
CA GLU A 20 -5.88 17.64 -8.13
C GLU A 20 -5.67 17.01 -6.74
N GLN A 21 -5.38 15.71 -6.65
CA GLN A 21 -5.14 15.05 -5.36
C GLN A 21 -3.93 15.65 -4.62
N VAL A 22 -2.90 16.03 -5.36
CA VAL A 22 -1.69 16.66 -4.81
C VAL A 22 -2.01 18.06 -4.30
N LEU A 23 -2.77 18.85 -5.06
CA LEU A 23 -3.21 20.18 -4.64
C LEU A 23 -4.10 20.10 -3.39
N GLN A 24 -5.06 19.17 -3.35
CA GLN A 24 -5.90 18.95 -2.16
C GLN A 24 -5.06 18.56 -0.93
N LEU A 25 -4.03 17.72 -1.12
CA LEU A 25 -3.11 17.35 -0.04
C LEU A 25 -2.34 18.58 0.46
N GLN A 26 -1.80 19.39 -0.46
CA GLN A 26 -1.07 20.63 -0.12
C GLN A 26 -1.95 21.63 0.61
N GLU A 27 -3.19 21.84 0.16
CA GLU A 27 -4.16 22.71 0.80
C GLU A 27 -4.49 22.26 2.22
N GLU A 28 -4.72 20.95 2.43
CA GLU A 28 -4.93 20.40 3.77
C GLU A 28 -3.69 20.56 4.67
N PHE A 29 -2.49 20.36 4.11
CA PHE A 29 -1.22 20.56 4.83
C PHE A 29 -1.03 22.02 5.26
N GLN A 30 -1.42 22.97 4.41
CA GLN A 30 -1.37 24.40 4.74
C GLN A 30 -2.44 24.77 5.77
N ARG A 31 -3.69 24.32 5.57
CA ARG A 31 -4.82 24.64 6.44
C ARG A 31 -4.65 24.10 7.85
N LYS A 32 -4.11 22.89 7.99
CA LYS A 32 -3.85 22.21 9.28
C LYS A 32 -2.34 22.17 9.60
N GLY A 33 -1.60 23.21 9.23
CA GLY A 33 -0.14 23.24 9.30
C GLY A 33 0.47 22.88 10.66
N SER A 34 -0.18 23.22 11.78
CA SER A 34 0.30 22.81 13.11
C SER A 34 0.20 21.29 13.35
N LEU A 35 -0.89 20.67 12.91
CA LEU A 35 -1.15 19.24 13.04
C LEU A 35 -0.24 18.41 12.13
N PHE A 36 0.00 18.86 10.89
CA PHE A 36 0.78 18.13 9.90
C PHE A 36 2.27 18.47 9.87
N ARG A 37 2.72 19.45 10.68
CA ARG A 37 4.14 19.78 10.83
C ARG A 37 5.05 18.57 11.11
N PRO A 38 4.67 17.58 11.93
CA PRO A 38 5.50 16.39 12.14
C PRO A 38 5.76 15.58 10.86
N ILE A 39 4.80 15.55 9.93
CA ILE A 39 4.95 14.83 8.65
C ILE A 39 5.98 15.53 7.76
N VAL A 40 5.91 16.87 7.67
CA VAL A 40 6.91 17.66 6.92
C VAL A 40 8.30 17.47 7.52
N LYS A 41 8.42 17.50 8.86
CA LYS A 41 9.69 17.20 9.54
C LYS A 41 10.17 15.78 9.26
N THR A 42 9.26 14.82 9.22
CA THR A 42 9.59 13.42 8.95
C THR A 42 10.19 13.23 7.56
N VAL A 43 9.65 13.90 6.55
CA VAL A 43 10.22 13.87 5.20
C VAL A 43 11.63 14.46 5.19
N HIS A 44 11.88 15.55 5.91
CA HIS A 44 13.23 16.09 6.07
C HIS A 44 14.17 15.12 6.82
N ASP A 45 13.67 14.42 7.84
CA ASP A 45 14.44 13.43 8.60
C ASP A 45 14.77 12.17 7.78
N LEU A 46 14.15 11.96 6.60
CA LEU A 46 14.47 10.86 5.70
C LEU A 46 15.92 10.91 5.20
N ASP A 47 16.57 12.08 5.17
CA ASP A 47 17.98 12.17 4.79
C ASP A 47 18.88 11.36 5.75
N SER A 48 18.55 11.38 7.04
CA SER A 48 19.25 10.59 8.06
C SER A 48 18.99 9.09 7.90
N VAL A 49 17.75 8.73 7.59
CA VAL A 49 17.37 7.33 7.30
C VAL A 49 18.09 6.83 6.05
N TRP A 50 18.11 7.64 4.99
CA TRP A 50 18.78 7.33 3.73
C TRP A 50 20.29 7.14 3.95
N ALA A 51 20.94 8.03 4.70
CA ALA A 51 22.35 7.88 5.04
C ALA A 51 22.63 6.55 5.75
N LYS A 52 21.83 6.20 6.78
CA LYS A 52 21.95 4.93 7.51
C LYS A 52 21.66 3.72 6.62
N LEU A 53 20.71 3.80 5.70
CA LEU A 53 20.40 2.74 4.74
C LEU A 53 21.56 2.51 3.79
N THR A 54 22.12 3.58 3.19
CA THR A 54 23.24 3.48 2.24
C THR A 54 24.55 3.04 2.91
N ASP A 55 24.76 3.36 4.18
CA ASP A 55 25.89 2.84 4.97
C ASP A 55 25.77 1.32 5.19
N GLN A 56 24.55 0.84 5.46
CA GLN A 56 24.28 -0.59 5.67
C GLN A 56 24.21 -1.40 4.37
N ASP A 57 23.73 -0.78 3.28
CA ASP A 57 23.64 -1.38 1.95
C ASP A 57 24.15 -0.41 0.88
N PRO A 58 25.47 -0.42 0.61
CA PRO A 58 26.07 0.49 -0.36
C PRO A 58 25.51 0.39 -1.77
N ALA A 59 24.85 -0.72 -2.12
CA ALA A 59 24.20 -0.88 -3.43
C ALA A 59 23.10 0.15 -3.66
N LEU A 60 22.44 0.64 -2.59
CA LEU A 60 21.47 1.72 -2.65
C LEU A 60 22.05 3.04 -3.19
N SER A 61 23.37 3.20 -3.24
CA SER A 61 24.01 4.36 -3.89
C SER A 61 23.77 4.41 -5.41
N ALA A 62 23.27 3.33 -6.01
CA ALA A 62 22.90 3.26 -7.42
C ALA A 62 21.60 4.03 -7.75
N ILE A 63 20.80 4.41 -6.75
CA ILE A 63 19.55 5.16 -6.93
C ILE A 63 19.62 6.55 -6.31
N ASP A 64 18.84 7.48 -6.85
CA ASP A 64 18.77 8.87 -6.37
C ASP A 64 17.75 9.04 -5.24
N GLY A 65 18.06 8.49 -4.06
CA GLY A 65 17.21 8.61 -2.87
C GLY A 65 17.11 10.05 -2.36
N LYS A 66 18.19 10.84 -2.44
CA LYS A 66 18.18 12.26 -2.02
C LYS A 66 17.29 13.13 -2.90
N GLY A 67 17.32 12.92 -4.22
CA GLY A 67 16.42 13.62 -5.12
C GLY A 67 14.95 13.24 -4.87
N ALA A 68 14.66 11.98 -4.53
CA ALA A 68 13.32 11.57 -4.11
C ALA A 68 12.86 12.26 -2.83
N ILE A 69 13.72 12.36 -1.80
CA ILE A 69 13.43 13.10 -0.56
C ILE A 69 13.13 14.56 -0.87
N LYS A 70 14.01 15.25 -1.60
CA LYS A 70 13.82 16.65 -1.99
C LYS A 70 12.53 16.87 -2.78
N LYS A 71 12.16 15.91 -3.64
CA LYS A 71 10.90 15.94 -4.38
C LYS A 71 9.70 15.85 -3.43
N LEU A 72 9.70 14.91 -2.48
CA LEU A 72 8.66 14.80 -1.45
C LEU A 72 8.53 16.07 -0.60
N GLU A 73 9.65 16.66 -0.17
CA GLU A 73 9.65 17.94 0.56
C GLU A 73 9.03 19.06 -0.28
N GLY A 74 9.40 19.12 -1.56
CA GLY A 74 8.88 20.08 -2.51
C GLY A 74 7.38 19.96 -2.73
N ILE A 75 6.87 18.72 -2.79
CA ILE A 75 5.46 18.41 -2.91
C ILE A 75 4.72 18.86 -1.65
N LEU A 76 5.18 18.48 -0.45
CA LEU A 76 4.48 18.83 0.79
C LEU A 76 4.52 20.33 1.12
N SER A 77 5.58 21.02 0.72
CA SER A 77 5.71 22.47 0.92
C SER A 77 4.96 23.31 -0.13
N GLY A 78 4.46 22.69 -1.21
CA GLY A 78 3.87 23.40 -2.34
C GLY A 78 4.87 24.19 -3.20
N THR A 79 6.18 23.98 -2.99
CA THR A 79 7.24 24.68 -3.74
C THR A 79 7.52 24.03 -5.09
N VAL A 80 7.26 22.73 -5.22
CA VAL A 80 7.35 22.00 -6.49
C VAL A 80 5.97 21.96 -7.13
N LYS A 81 5.84 22.66 -8.26
CA LYS A 81 4.67 22.59 -9.17
C LYS A 81 4.85 21.59 -10.31
N GLU A 82 6.00 20.92 -10.37
CA GLU A 82 6.27 19.93 -11.41
C GLU A 82 5.32 18.74 -11.28
N HIS A 83 4.81 18.28 -12.42
CA HIS A 83 3.96 17.11 -12.51
C HIS A 83 4.65 15.91 -11.85
N ILE A 84 4.04 15.38 -10.79
CA ILE A 84 4.44 14.10 -10.17
C ILE A 84 4.26 12.94 -11.16
N HIS A 85 3.43 13.14 -12.19
CA HIS A 85 2.99 12.17 -13.18
C HIS A 85 4.07 11.41 -13.93
N ASP A 86 5.29 11.94 -14.03
CA ASP A 86 6.37 11.30 -14.77
C ASP A 86 7.40 10.61 -13.85
N ASP A 87 7.29 10.78 -12.53
CA ASP A 87 8.27 10.25 -11.59
C ASP A 87 7.85 8.87 -11.06
N MET A 88 8.27 7.85 -11.80
CA MET A 88 7.93 6.46 -11.53
C MET A 88 8.75 5.81 -10.39
N ARG A 89 9.53 6.59 -9.63
CA ARG A 89 10.32 6.06 -8.50
C ARG A 89 9.41 5.62 -7.35
N ASN A 90 9.59 4.39 -6.87
CA ASN A 90 8.82 3.84 -5.76
C ASN A 90 9.15 4.53 -4.43
N THR A 91 10.36 5.10 -4.31
CA THR A 91 10.74 6.02 -3.22
C THR A 91 9.84 7.28 -3.14
N ILE A 92 9.06 7.59 -4.18
CA ILE A 92 8.05 8.66 -4.18
C ILE A 92 6.63 8.07 -4.15
N ILE A 93 6.34 7.10 -5.02
CA ILE A 93 4.99 6.52 -5.16
C ILE A 93 4.49 5.94 -3.83
N ALA A 94 5.32 5.15 -3.13
CA ALA A 94 4.90 4.49 -1.90
C ALA A 94 4.61 5.49 -0.76
N PRO A 95 5.51 6.45 -0.43
CA PRO A 95 5.19 7.51 0.53
C PRO A 95 3.95 8.32 0.14
N MET A 96 3.82 8.73 -1.13
CA MET A 96 2.66 9.50 -1.59
C MET A 96 1.36 8.72 -1.44
N THR A 97 1.37 7.42 -1.71
CA THR A 97 0.20 6.54 -1.50
C THR A 97 -0.25 6.57 -0.05
N VAL A 98 0.68 6.38 0.90
CA VAL A 98 0.38 6.42 2.34
C VAL A 98 -0.09 7.80 2.76
N LEU A 99 0.56 8.87 2.26
CA LEU A 99 0.18 10.25 2.57
C LEU A 99 -1.27 10.53 2.17
N LEU A 100 -1.64 10.19 0.94
CA LEU A 100 -2.98 10.44 0.42
C LEU A 100 -4.03 9.59 1.12
N GLN A 101 -3.76 8.30 1.32
CA GLN A 101 -4.70 7.40 1.98
C GLN A 101 -5.01 7.84 3.42
N VAL A 102 -3.99 8.20 4.21
CA VAL A 102 -4.21 8.66 5.58
C VAL A 102 -4.86 10.04 5.60
N ALA A 103 -4.50 10.95 4.68
CA ALA A 103 -5.16 12.24 4.55
C ALA A 103 -6.65 12.11 4.17
N GLN A 104 -7.00 11.21 3.24
CA GLN A 104 -8.38 10.87 2.88
C GLN A 104 -9.15 10.34 4.09
N TYR A 105 -8.55 9.39 4.83
CA TYR A 105 -9.16 8.90 6.07
C TYR A 105 -9.39 10.01 7.10
N LEU A 106 -8.39 10.88 7.30
CA LEU A 106 -8.50 12.02 8.21
C LEU A 106 -9.57 13.01 7.76
N SER A 107 -9.75 13.22 6.46
CA SER A 107 -10.85 14.03 5.92
C SER A 107 -12.20 13.43 6.30
N PHE A 108 -12.38 12.12 6.07
CA PHE A 108 -13.60 11.40 6.44
C PHE A 108 -13.93 11.53 7.94
N VAL A 109 -12.98 11.28 8.85
CA VAL A 109 -13.27 11.31 10.29
C VAL A 109 -13.46 12.73 10.85
N ASN A 110 -13.05 13.76 10.12
CA ASN A 110 -13.25 15.16 10.50
C ASN A 110 -14.51 15.79 9.87
N GLY A 111 -15.15 15.13 8.91
CA GLY A 111 -16.34 15.64 8.20
C GLY A 111 -17.63 15.71 9.03
N PHE A 112 -17.61 15.25 10.29
CA PHE A 112 -18.81 15.10 11.14
C PHE A 112 -18.92 16.16 12.26
N GLY A 113 -18.18 17.27 12.16
CA GLY A 113 -18.15 18.35 13.15
C GLY A 113 -17.17 18.08 14.29
N ASP A 114 -17.34 16.96 14.99
CA ASP A 114 -16.35 16.43 15.95
C ASP A 114 -15.58 15.25 15.32
N PRO A 115 -14.27 15.08 15.59
CA PRO A 115 -13.51 13.95 15.08
C PRO A 115 -14.04 12.60 15.58
N ILE A 116 -14.40 11.70 14.66
CA ILE A 116 -15.05 10.41 14.98
C ILE A 116 -14.11 9.20 14.98
N HIS A 117 -12.79 9.40 14.99
CA HIS A 117 -11.81 8.32 14.87
C HIS A 117 -11.99 7.21 15.92
N ASP A 118 -12.19 7.58 17.19
CA ASP A 118 -12.39 6.63 18.29
C ASP A 118 -13.64 5.75 18.07
N SER A 119 -14.69 6.35 17.51
CA SER A 119 -15.99 5.77 17.26
C SER A 119 -15.92 4.83 16.06
N VAL A 120 -15.13 5.20 15.04
CA VAL A 120 -14.76 4.30 13.94
C VAL A 120 -14.03 3.08 14.47
N LEU A 121 -13.01 3.23 15.33
CA LEU A 121 -12.26 2.10 15.88
C LEU A 121 -13.14 1.17 16.74
N LYS A 122 -14.01 1.75 17.59
CA LYS A 122 -15.00 0.99 18.38
C LYS A 122 -15.98 0.22 17.48
N SER A 123 -16.35 0.79 16.33
CA SER A 123 -17.28 0.17 15.37
C SER A 123 -16.64 -0.98 14.59
N VAL A 124 -15.42 -0.80 14.08
CA VAL A 124 -14.73 -1.85 13.30
C VAL A 124 -14.14 -2.96 14.16
N GLY A 125 -13.86 -2.68 15.44
CA GLY A 125 -13.21 -3.59 16.38
C GLY A 125 -13.84 -4.98 16.49
N PRO A 126 -15.15 -5.08 16.82
CA PRO A 126 -15.85 -6.37 16.90
C PRO A 126 -16.21 -6.96 15.52
N LYS A 127 -15.75 -6.36 14.42
CA LYS A 127 -16.21 -6.62 13.05
C LYS A 127 -15.02 -6.90 12.13
N GLY A 128 -14.89 -6.20 11.01
CA GLY A 128 -13.86 -6.43 10.00
C GLY A 128 -12.52 -5.76 10.31
N GLY A 129 -12.43 -4.88 11.30
CA GLY A 129 -11.20 -4.16 11.65
C GLY A 129 -10.76 -3.16 10.58
N VAL A 130 -9.44 -2.99 10.45
CA VAL A 130 -8.81 -2.06 9.50
C VAL A 130 -7.82 -2.84 8.64
N GLN A 131 -8.07 -2.95 7.34
CA GLN A 131 -7.31 -3.82 6.44
C GLN A 131 -6.61 -3.04 5.34
N GLY A 132 -5.49 -3.56 4.86
CA GLY A 132 -4.72 -2.91 3.79
C GLY A 132 -4.04 -3.92 2.87
N LEU A 133 -4.10 -3.64 1.57
CA LEU A 133 -3.42 -4.44 0.53
C LEU A 133 -2.07 -3.81 0.19
N CYS A 134 -1.02 -4.62 0.05
CA CYS A 134 0.33 -4.14 -0.30
C CYS A 134 0.74 -2.94 0.60
N VAL A 135 1.17 -1.82 0.02
CA VAL A 135 1.53 -0.58 0.74
C VAL A 135 0.39 -0.02 1.59
N GLY A 136 -0.88 -0.28 1.24
CA GLY A 136 -2.04 0.10 2.06
C GLY A 136 -2.03 -0.53 3.46
N LEU A 137 -1.26 -1.60 3.69
CA LEU A 137 -1.07 -2.19 5.01
C LEU A 137 -0.41 -1.19 5.99
N LEU A 138 0.44 -0.29 5.49
CA LEU A 138 1.01 0.80 6.30
C LEU A 138 -0.06 1.80 6.74
N SER A 139 -0.96 2.18 5.85
CA SER A 139 -2.10 3.05 6.17
C SER A 139 -3.07 2.39 7.15
N ALA A 140 -3.33 1.09 6.97
CA ALA A 140 -4.15 0.30 7.89
C ALA A 140 -3.55 0.27 9.30
N GLN A 141 -2.25 -0.01 9.42
CA GLN A 141 -1.54 0.01 10.71
C GLN A 141 -1.54 1.40 11.32
N THR A 142 -1.37 2.45 10.51
CA THR A 142 -1.42 3.85 10.96
C THR A 142 -2.72 4.16 11.68
N VAL A 143 -3.84 3.85 11.03
CA VAL A 143 -5.17 4.15 11.57
C VAL A 143 -5.52 3.24 12.74
N ALA A 144 -5.23 1.94 12.64
CA ALA A 144 -5.58 0.99 13.68
C ALA A 144 -4.81 1.19 14.99
N SER A 145 -3.57 1.70 14.90
CA SER A 145 -2.65 1.84 16.03
C SER A 145 -2.80 3.16 16.80
N ALA A 146 -3.48 4.14 16.21
CA ALA A 146 -3.80 5.41 16.86
C ALA A 146 -5.03 5.27 17.75
N THR A 147 -5.13 6.07 18.82
CA THR A 147 -6.34 6.09 19.67
C THR A 147 -7.20 7.33 19.45
N THR A 148 -6.59 8.43 19.02
CA THR A 148 -7.24 9.70 18.65
C THR A 148 -6.74 10.19 17.29
N VAL A 149 -7.39 11.21 16.73
CA VAL A 149 -6.91 11.83 15.47
C VAL A 149 -5.51 12.42 15.61
N GLU A 150 -5.17 12.96 16.78
CA GLU A 150 -3.85 13.50 17.08
C GLU A 150 -2.78 12.40 17.12
N ASP A 151 -3.14 11.21 17.60
CA ASP A 151 -2.27 10.04 17.62
C ASP A 151 -1.98 9.48 16.22
N VAL A 152 -2.87 9.71 15.25
CA VAL A 152 -2.66 9.26 13.86
C VAL A 152 -1.39 9.85 13.29
N ILE A 153 -1.09 11.12 13.57
CA ILE A 153 0.05 11.83 12.95
C ILE A 153 1.41 11.18 13.22
N PRO A 154 1.83 10.93 14.47
CA PRO A 154 3.13 10.31 14.73
C PRO A 154 3.22 8.86 14.24
N VAL A 155 2.13 8.09 14.25
CA VAL A 155 2.10 6.75 13.63
C VAL A 155 2.19 6.85 12.10
N TRP A 156 1.57 7.88 11.52
CA TRP A 156 1.64 8.14 10.08
C TRP A 156 3.06 8.51 9.63
N CYS A 157 3.81 9.27 10.45
CA CYS A 157 5.23 9.54 10.23
C CYS A 157 6.02 8.22 10.07
N THR A 158 5.75 7.25 10.95
CA THR A 158 6.37 5.90 10.89
C THR A 158 6.11 5.22 9.56
N SER A 159 4.86 5.22 9.11
CA SER A 159 4.45 4.63 7.84
C SER A 159 5.08 5.30 6.63
N VAL A 160 5.25 6.63 6.65
CA VAL A 160 5.93 7.37 5.58
C VAL A 160 7.40 6.98 5.49
N ILE A 161 8.09 6.85 6.63
CA ILE A 161 9.48 6.37 6.66
C ILE A 161 9.59 4.96 6.08
N LEU A 162 8.75 4.04 6.55
CA LEU A 162 8.75 2.65 6.07
C LEU A 162 8.43 2.57 4.57
N ALA A 163 7.46 3.35 4.09
CA ALA A 163 7.11 3.41 2.68
C ALA A 163 8.28 3.88 1.80
N PHE A 164 9.03 4.89 2.24
CA PHE A 164 10.23 5.36 1.54
C PHE A 164 11.29 4.26 1.45
N CYS A 165 11.55 3.58 2.58
CA CYS A 165 12.52 2.49 2.63
C CYS A 165 12.11 1.29 1.76
N ILE A 166 10.82 0.92 1.75
CA ILE A 166 10.27 -0.11 0.85
C ILE A 166 10.54 0.30 -0.60
N GLY A 167 10.20 1.55 -0.96
CA GLY A 167 10.41 2.08 -2.30
C GLY A 167 11.88 2.03 -2.72
N ALA A 168 12.81 2.28 -1.82
CA ALA A 168 14.24 2.25 -2.10
C ALA A 168 14.74 0.86 -2.55
N TYR A 169 14.30 -0.22 -1.90
CA TYR A 169 14.70 -1.57 -2.30
C TYR A 169 14.05 -2.03 -3.60
N VAL A 170 12.82 -1.56 -3.87
CA VAL A 170 12.17 -1.81 -5.17
C VAL A 170 12.89 -1.05 -6.28
N ASP A 171 13.25 0.22 -6.05
CA ASP A 171 13.99 1.03 -7.02
C ASP A 171 15.41 0.49 -7.27
N LEU A 172 16.07 -0.05 -6.24
CA LEU A 172 17.37 -0.72 -6.37
C LEU A 172 17.29 -1.96 -7.27
N GLU A 173 16.22 -2.74 -7.16
CA GLU A 173 15.99 -3.91 -8.03
C GLU A 173 15.83 -3.49 -9.49
N ILE A 174 15.10 -2.41 -9.74
CA ILE A 174 14.96 -1.84 -11.08
C ILE A 174 16.33 -1.39 -11.62
N ALA A 175 17.09 -0.65 -10.82
CA ALA A 175 18.40 -0.12 -11.21
C ALA A 175 19.44 -1.22 -11.48
N SER A 176 19.46 -2.27 -10.65
CA SER A 176 20.40 -3.40 -10.79
C SER A 176 20.08 -4.32 -11.97
N SER A 177 18.85 -4.29 -12.49
CA SER A 177 18.41 -5.12 -13.62
C SER A 177 18.95 -4.67 -14.99
N ASN A 178 19.66 -3.53 -15.08
CA ASN A 178 20.36 -3.02 -16.28
C ASN A 178 19.55 -3.07 -17.60
N GLY A 179 18.22 -3.00 -17.55
CA GLY A 179 17.34 -3.09 -18.72
C GLY A 179 17.23 -4.47 -19.40
N ASN A 180 18.02 -5.47 -18.99
CA ASN A 180 18.00 -6.82 -19.57
C ASN A 180 17.01 -7.78 -18.89
N ALA A 181 16.42 -7.39 -17.75
CA ALA A 181 15.39 -8.14 -17.03
C ALA A 181 14.13 -7.29 -16.82
N ALA A 182 13.76 -6.50 -17.83
CA ALA A 182 12.57 -5.67 -17.78
C ALA A 182 11.33 -6.56 -17.64
N SER A 183 10.63 -6.44 -16.51
CA SER A 183 9.40 -7.16 -16.23
C SER A 183 8.22 -6.22 -16.25
N VAL A 184 7.06 -6.75 -16.64
CA VAL A 184 5.78 -6.06 -16.51
C VAL A 184 4.95 -6.72 -15.42
N THR A 185 4.17 -5.90 -14.73
CA THR A 185 3.17 -6.37 -13.78
C THR A 185 1.78 -6.10 -14.36
N GLY A 186 0.86 -7.04 -14.22
CA GLY A 186 -0.48 -6.90 -14.77
C GLY A 186 -1.54 -7.68 -14.02
N PHE A 187 -2.79 -7.34 -14.33
CA PHE A 187 -3.98 -8.07 -13.91
C PHE A 187 -4.17 -9.28 -14.80
N LEU A 188 -4.22 -10.45 -14.19
CA LEU A 188 -4.65 -11.70 -14.81
C LEU A 188 -6.05 -12.01 -14.31
N HIS A 189 -6.98 -12.17 -15.23
CA HIS A 189 -8.37 -12.55 -14.95
C HIS A 189 -8.73 -13.80 -15.74
N PHE A 190 -9.52 -14.70 -15.17
CA PHE A 190 -9.99 -15.91 -15.85
C PHE A 190 -11.43 -16.24 -15.46
N GLU A 191 -12.19 -16.81 -16.40
CA GLU A 191 -13.61 -17.13 -16.17
C GLU A 191 -13.82 -18.65 -16.06
N PRO A 192 -14.84 -19.12 -15.31
CA PRO A 192 -15.21 -20.53 -15.31
C PRO A 192 -15.48 -21.06 -16.74
N PRO A 193 -15.13 -22.33 -17.05
CA PRO A 193 -14.70 -23.38 -16.13
C PRO A 193 -13.21 -23.36 -15.76
N THR A 194 -12.43 -22.38 -16.25
CA THR A 194 -11.00 -22.28 -15.94
C THR A 194 -10.77 -22.11 -14.44
N THR A 195 -9.86 -22.89 -13.90
CA THR A 195 -9.47 -22.87 -12.49
C THR A 195 -8.11 -22.21 -12.30
N ARG A 196 -7.78 -21.83 -11.06
CA ARG A 196 -6.42 -21.37 -10.72
C ARG A 196 -5.35 -22.41 -11.03
N GLU A 197 -5.67 -23.69 -10.91
CA GLU A 197 -4.74 -24.78 -11.22
C GLU A 197 -4.43 -24.81 -12.72
N ASP A 198 -5.43 -24.62 -13.58
CA ASP A 198 -5.22 -24.50 -15.03
C ASP A 198 -4.30 -23.32 -15.36
N ILE A 199 -4.50 -22.16 -14.71
CA ILE A 199 -3.61 -21.01 -14.88
C ILE A 199 -2.19 -21.35 -14.41
N HIS A 200 -2.04 -21.97 -13.24
CA HIS A 200 -0.73 -22.38 -12.74
C HIS A 200 -0.01 -23.30 -13.73
N ASN A 201 -0.70 -24.29 -14.31
CA ASN A 201 -0.14 -25.19 -15.33
C ASN A 201 0.35 -24.44 -16.58
N VAL A 202 -0.35 -23.38 -17.00
CA VAL A 202 0.12 -22.52 -18.11
C VAL A 202 1.41 -21.80 -17.72
N LEU A 203 1.44 -21.21 -16.51
CA LEU A 203 2.57 -20.41 -16.03
C LEU A 203 3.84 -21.24 -15.79
N GLU A 204 3.73 -22.54 -15.53
CA GLU A 204 4.88 -23.45 -15.37
C GLU A 204 5.76 -23.55 -16.62
N ASN A 205 5.22 -23.21 -17.80
CA ASN A 205 5.98 -23.19 -19.05
C ASN A 205 6.90 -21.97 -19.20
N TYR A 206 6.90 -21.05 -18.23
CA TYR A 206 7.60 -19.77 -18.32
C TYR A 206 8.54 -19.59 -17.13
N GLU A 207 9.79 -19.23 -17.43
CA GLU A 207 10.77 -18.88 -16.40
C GLU A 207 10.60 -17.42 -15.94
N ASN A 208 11.03 -17.14 -14.70
CA ASN A 208 11.05 -15.78 -14.12
C ASN A 208 9.68 -15.08 -14.07
N ILE A 209 8.59 -15.85 -14.11
CA ILE A 209 7.24 -15.37 -13.83
C ILE A 209 6.88 -15.69 -12.37
N TYR A 210 6.16 -14.77 -11.73
CA TYR A 210 5.58 -15.06 -10.42
C TYR A 210 4.28 -14.31 -10.18
N ILE A 211 3.49 -14.82 -9.24
CA ILE A 211 2.23 -14.22 -8.79
C ILE A 211 2.51 -13.43 -7.51
N PRO A 212 2.61 -12.09 -7.55
CA PRO A 212 2.73 -11.27 -6.35
C PRO A 212 1.46 -11.27 -5.49
N ALA A 213 0.27 -11.41 -6.08
CA ALA A 213 -0.96 -11.38 -5.31
C ALA A 213 -2.11 -12.21 -5.90
N TYR A 214 -2.87 -12.88 -5.03
CA TYR A 214 -4.23 -13.34 -5.32
C TYR A 214 -5.21 -12.25 -4.89
N ARG A 215 -5.83 -11.58 -5.86
CA ARG A 215 -6.68 -10.43 -5.61
C ARG A 215 -8.10 -10.87 -5.23
N ASP A 216 -8.73 -11.69 -6.06
CA ASP A 216 -10.08 -12.24 -5.86
C ASP A 216 -10.10 -13.73 -6.28
N GLU A 217 -11.26 -14.40 -6.26
CA GLU A 217 -11.41 -15.79 -6.70
C GLU A 217 -10.84 -16.03 -8.12
N GLN A 218 -11.19 -15.14 -9.06
CA GLN A 218 -10.82 -15.18 -10.48
C GLN A 218 -9.73 -14.16 -10.87
N ASP A 219 -9.26 -13.34 -9.92
CA ASP A 219 -8.34 -12.23 -10.21
C ASP A 219 -6.99 -12.42 -9.53
N MET A 220 -5.93 -12.29 -10.31
CA MET A 220 -4.54 -12.44 -9.87
C MET A 220 -3.69 -11.28 -10.38
N ILE A 221 -2.60 -11.00 -9.68
CA ILE A 221 -1.54 -10.13 -10.19
C ILE A 221 -0.41 -11.03 -10.64
N LEU A 222 0.10 -10.78 -11.84
CA LEU A 222 1.21 -11.52 -12.44
C LEU A 222 2.33 -10.55 -12.79
N ASN A 223 3.56 -10.93 -12.45
CA ASN A 223 4.76 -10.29 -12.96
C ASN A 223 5.45 -11.24 -13.92
N ALA A 224 5.82 -10.73 -15.11
CA ALA A 224 6.43 -11.53 -16.17
C ALA A 224 7.51 -10.73 -16.93
N PRO A 225 8.56 -11.39 -17.45
CA PRO A 225 9.53 -10.74 -18.33
C PRO A 225 8.88 -10.25 -19.62
N ILE A 226 9.23 -9.04 -20.08
CA ILE A 226 8.63 -8.40 -21.27
C ILE A 226 8.70 -9.31 -22.50
N GLU A 227 9.81 -10.01 -22.67
CA GLU A 227 10.11 -10.86 -23.82
C GLU A 227 9.14 -12.03 -23.99
N VAL A 228 8.50 -12.51 -22.91
CA VAL A 228 7.54 -13.63 -22.97
C VAL A 228 6.08 -13.18 -22.98
N VAL A 229 5.78 -11.90 -22.71
CA VAL A 229 4.40 -11.42 -22.48
C VAL A 229 3.47 -11.70 -23.66
N SER A 230 3.94 -11.49 -24.90
CA SER A 230 3.13 -11.72 -26.09
C SER A 230 2.70 -13.19 -26.22
N LYS A 231 3.61 -14.13 -25.96
CA LYS A 231 3.32 -15.57 -26.03
C LYS A 231 2.48 -16.03 -24.84
N LEU A 232 2.81 -15.52 -23.65
CA LEU A 232 2.04 -15.73 -22.43
C LEU A 232 0.58 -15.34 -22.59
N ARG A 233 0.29 -14.19 -23.19
CA ARG A 233 -1.08 -13.75 -23.47
C ARG A 233 -1.82 -14.71 -24.39
N GLU A 234 -1.16 -15.20 -25.43
CA GLU A 234 -1.76 -16.15 -26.36
C GLU A 234 -2.12 -17.44 -25.62
N ASP A 235 -1.19 -18.01 -24.86
CA ASP A 235 -1.41 -19.27 -24.14
C ASP A 235 -2.47 -19.13 -23.03
N LEU A 236 -2.47 -18.01 -22.30
CA LEU A 236 -3.53 -17.68 -21.33
C LEU A 236 -4.90 -17.56 -22.01
N SER A 237 -4.97 -16.91 -23.19
CA SER A 237 -6.23 -16.74 -23.91
C SER A 237 -6.83 -18.07 -24.39
N GLN A 238 -5.99 -19.04 -24.74
CA GLN A 238 -6.42 -20.40 -25.09
C GLN A 238 -7.08 -21.13 -23.90
N HIS A 239 -6.79 -20.68 -22.68
CA HIS A 239 -7.36 -21.19 -21.43
C HIS A 239 -8.40 -20.24 -20.84
N GLY A 240 -8.98 -19.33 -21.63
CA GLY A 240 -10.05 -18.43 -21.16
C GLY A 240 -9.60 -17.36 -20.17
N ALA A 241 -8.30 -17.02 -20.16
CA ALA A 241 -7.73 -16.00 -19.31
C ALA A 241 -7.24 -14.78 -20.09
N THR A 242 -7.29 -13.61 -19.47
CA THR A 242 -6.79 -12.35 -20.01
C THR A 242 -5.68 -11.80 -19.11
N PHE A 243 -4.68 -11.15 -19.72
CA PHE A 243 -3.59 -10.50 -19.00
C PHE A 243 -3.39 -9.06 -19.49
N HIS A 244 -3.66 -8.11 -18.60
CA HIS A 244 -3.61 -6.67 -18.84
C HIS A 244 -2.54 -6.02 -17.96
N GLU A 245 -1.49 -5.50 -18.59
CA GLU A 245 -0.41 -4.80 -17.89
C GLU A 245 -0.90 -3.47 -17.31
N PHE A 246 -0.33 -3.08 -16.18
CA PHE A 246 -0.47 -1.72 -15.65
C PHE A 246 0.90 -1.14 -15.34
N SER A 247 1.01 0.18 -15.45
CA SER A 247 2.27 0.91 -15.27
C SER A 247 2.61 1.08 -13.79
N LEU A 248 2.97 0.00 -13.10
CA LEU A 248 3.65 0.07 -11.80
C LEU A 248 5.00 -0.64 -11.90
N PRO A 249 6.11 0.10 -11.72
CA PRO A 249 7.44 -0.44 -11.93
C PRO A 249 7.94 -1.19 -10.70
N GLY A 250 8.79 -2.17 -10.94
CA GLY A 250 9.49 -2.92 -9.91
C GLY A 250 8.69 -4.08 -9.34
N LYS A 251 9.41 -4.93 -8.61
CA LYS A 251 8.88 -6.17 -8.06
C LYS A 251 8.51 -6.01 -6.60
N TYR A 252 7.25 -6.28 -6.28
CA TYR A 252 6.74 -6.41 -4.90
C TYR A 252 6.41 -7.86 -4.60
N HIS A 253 6.21 -8.19 -3.32
CA HIS A 253 5.75 -9.51 -2.89
C HIS A 253 6.62 -10.68 -3.42
N THR A 254 7.94 -10.50 -3.43
CA THR A 254 8.89 -11.43 -4.03
C THR A 254 10.07 -11.73 -3.10
N PRO A 255 10.49 -13.00 -2.94
CA PRO A 255 11.56 -13.39 -2.03
C PRO A 255 12.91 -12.70 -2.26
N ILE A 256 13.14 -12.10 -3.43
CA ILE A 256 14.37 -11.34 -3.73
C ILE A 256 14.60 -10.24 -2.70
N HIS A 257 13.54 -9.68 -2.12
CA HIS A 257 13.60 -8.61 -1.11
C HIS A 257 13.64 -9.13 0.33
N ALA A 258 13.73 -10.43 0.58
CA ALA A 258 13.71 -11.00 1.94
C ALA A 258 14.85 -10.50 2.85
N HIS A 259 15.92 -9.97 2.25
CA HIS A 259 17.07 -9.40 2.95
C HIS A 259 16.85 -7.95 3.42
N ALA A 260 15.85 -7.25 2.86
CA ALA A 260 15.62 -5.81 3.09
C ALA A 260 15.00 -5.49 4.47
N PRO A 261 13.95 -6.19 4.96
CA PRO A 261 13.31 -5.86 6.24
C PRO A 261 14.25 -5.63 7.44
N PRO A 262 15.22 -6.51 7.75
CA PRO A 262 16.11 -6.28 8.89
C PRO A 262 16.98 -5.02 8.73
N LYS A 263 17.40 -4.69 7.50
CA LYS A 263 18.19 -3.47 7.20
C LYS A 263 17.35 -2.21 7.37
N ILE A 264 16.09 -2.26 6.92
CA ILE A 264 15.13 -1.15 7.09
C ILE A 264 14.87 -0.87 8.56
N ILE A 265 14.56 -1.91 9.35
CA ILE A 265 14.30 -1.77 10.80
C ILE A 265 15.50 -1.10 11.48
N LYS A 266 16.70 -1.60 11.22
CA LYS A 266 17.94 -1.06 11.81
C LYS A 266 18.19 0.40 11.40
N ALA A 267 17.98 0.76 10.14
CA ALA A 267 18.14 2.15 9.69
C ALA A 267 17.12 3.11 10.34
N CYS A 268 15.92 2.62 10.64
CA CYS A 268 14.85 3.42 11.24
C CYS A 268 14.84 3.42 12.78
N GLU A 269 15.81 2.77 13.43
CA GLU A 269 15.90 2.73 14.89
C GLU A 269 15.82 4.13 15.52
N GLY A 270 14.96 4.26 16.52
CA GLY A 270 14.70 5.51 17.24
C GLY A 270 13.78 6.51 16.53
N LEU A 271 13.31 6.21 15.31
CA LEU A 271 12.41 7.06 14.53
C LEU A 271 10.99 6.50 14.39
N LEU A 272 10.80 5.21 14.65
CA LEU A 272 9.50 4.56 14.59
C LEU A 272 8.70 4.85 15.88
N ASP A 273 7.44 5.25 15.72
CA ASP A 273 6.52 5.44 16.84
C ASP A 273 6.19 4.06 17.45
N PRO A 274 6.33 3.89 18.78
CA PRO A 274 6.13 2.60 19.43
C PRO A 274 4.70 2.09 19.37
N ARG A 275 3.72 2.93 19.01
CA ARG A 275 2.33 2.51 18.78
C ARG A 275 2.16 1.77 17.47
N PHE A 276 3.02 1.99 16.46
CA PHE A 276 2.88 1.31 15.18
C PHE A 276 2.85 -0.22 15.38
N GLY A 277 1.74 -0.85 14.99
CA GLY A 277 1.55 -2.29 15.16
C GLY A 277 1.05 -2.71 16.55
N CYS A 278 0.64 -1.78 17.42
CA CYS A 278 0.07 -2.10 18.74
C CYS A 278 -1.39 -2.58 18.68
N SER A 279 -1.99 -2.61 17.49
CA SER A 279 -3.41 -2.92 17.30
C SER A 279 -3.61 -4.32 16.74
N GLU A 280 -4.55 -5.05 17.32
CA GLU A 280 -5.00 -6.36 16.83
C GLU A 280 -6.07 -6.25 15.73
N LEU A 281 -6.38 -5.02 15.29
CA LEU A 281 -7.42 -4.75 14.28
C LEU A 281 -6.96 -4.99 12.84
N VAL A 282 -5.67 -5.21 12.62
CA VAL A 282 -5.07 -5.36 11.29
C VAL A 282 -4.68 -6.81 11.06
N ARG A 283 -5.10 -7.33 9.91
CA ARG A 283 -4.74 -8.67 9.45
C ARG A 283 -3.62 -8.59 8.41
N SER A 284 -2.75 -9.58 8.45
CA SER A 284 -1.75 -9.82 7.43
C SER A 284 -2.42 -10.05 6.08
N ASN A 285 -1.93 -9.38 5.05
CA ASN A 285 -2.40 -9.60 3.69
C ASN A 285 -1.90 -10.94 3.09
N ILE A 286 -1.11 -11.72 3.83
CA ILE A 286 -0.56 -13.02 3.39
C ILE A 286 -1.53 -14.17 3.67
N ASP A 287 -2.12 -14.21 4.86
CA ASP A 287 -2.92 -15.33 5.35
C ASP A 287 -4.20 -14.90 6.11
N GLY A 288 -4.39 -13.59 6.30
CA GLY A 288 -5.51 -13.03 7.05
C GLY A 288 -5.44 -13.24 8.56
N GLN A 289 -4.31 -13.66 9.12
CA GLN A 289 -4.12 -13.70 10.56
C GLN A 289 -3.85 -12.31 11.12
N ILE A 290 -4.18 -12.08 12.39
CA ILE A 290 -3.86 -10.81 13.06
C ILE A 290 -2.33 -10.67 13.11
N ILE A 291 -1.83 -9.48 12.78
CA ILE A 291 -0.40 -9.19 12.86
C ILE A 291 0.01 -9.11 14.34
N PRO A 292 0.96 -9.93 14.82
CA PRO A 292 1.43 -9.89 16.20
C PRO A 292 2.10 -8.57 16.53
N ARG A 293 1.77 -8.01 17.70
CA ARG A 293 2.30 -6.71 18.16
C ARG A 293 3.83 -6.64 18.20
N GLN A 294 4.47 -7.71 18.66
CA GLN A 294 5.91 -7.73 18.92
C GLN A 294 6.77 -7.68 17.65
N ASP A 295 6.22 -8.09 16.51
CA ASP A 295 6.93 -8.20 15.22
C ASP A 295 6.28 -7.38 14.11
N ALA A 296 5.33 -6.49 14.44
CA ALA A 296 4.45 -5.86 13.46
C ALA A 296 5.19 -5.10 12.34
N VAL A 297 6.27 -4.37 12.66
CA VAL A 297 7.08 -3.69 11.64
C VAL A 297 7.70 -4.71 10.68
N ARG A 298 8.27 -5.79 11.21
CA ARG A 298 8.91 -6.85 10.43
C ARG A 298 7.90 -7.56 9.55
N ASP A 299 6.76 -7.94 10.12
CA ASP A 299 5.68 -8.64 9.41
C ASP A 299 5.08 -7.79 8.29
N VAL A 300 4.87 -6.50 8.53
CA VAL A 300 4.39 -5.56 7.50
C VAL A 300 5.41 -5.42 6.37
N LEU A 301 6.70 -5.27 6.69
CA LEU A 301 7.76 -5.18 5.68
C LEU A 301 7.85 -6.46 4.85
N GLU A 302 7.83 -7.63 5.49
CA GLU A 302 7.85 -8.92 4.80
C GLU A 302 6.60 -9.15 3.95
N ALA A 303 5.43 -8.76 4.45
CA ALA A 303 4.17 -8.85 3.72
C ALA A 303 4.13 -7.97 2.47
N ILE A 304 4.81 -6.82 2.46
CA ILE A 304 4.85 -5.90 1.31
C ILE A 304 5.96 -6.29 0.33
N LEU A 305 7.17 -6.55 0.83
CA LEU A 305 8.35 -6.74 0.01
C LEU A 305 8.53 -8.19 -0.46
N ALA A 306 8.37 -9.16 0.44
CA ALA A 306 8.95 -10.48 0.27
C ALA A 306 7.93 -11.60 0.03
N ARG A 307 6.71 -11.46 0.57
CA ARG A 307 5.72 -12.53 0.58
C ARG A 307 4.53 -12.20 -0.31
N ARG A 308 4.03 -13.21 -1.02
CA ARG A 308 2.80 -13.13 -1.83
C ARG A 308 1.63 -12.67 -0.97
N ALA A 309 0.89 -11.69 -1.46
CA ALA A 309 -0.38 -11.29 -0.85
C ALA A 309 -1.51 -12.26 -1.27
N ASN A 310 -2.32 -12.71 -0.31
CA ASN A 310 -3.55 -13.45 -0.54
C ASN A 310 -4.74 -12.59 -0.09
N TRP A 311 -5.06 -11.57 -0.88
CA TRP A 311 -6.05 -10.57 -0.52
C TRP A 311 -7.45 -11.15 -0.42
N VAL A 312 -7.82 -12.05 -1.34
CA VAL A 312 -9.09 -12.77 -1.28
C VAL A 312 -9.29 -13.49 0.06
N GLN A 313 -8.24 -14.12 0.60
CA GLN A 313 -8.31 -14.77 1.90
C GLN A 313 -8.34 -13.77 3.06
N ALA A 314 -7.42 -12.79 3.05
CA ALA A 314 -7.29 -11.82 4.14
C ALA A 314 -8.53 -10.93 4.28
N PHE A 315 -8.97 -10.34 3.17
CA PHE A 315 -10.17 -9.54 3.11
C PHE A 315 -11.43 -10.39 3.32
N GLY A 316 -11.51 -11.58 2.72
CA GLY A 316 -12.67 -12.47 2.90
C GLY A 316 -12.96 -12.78 4.37
N LYS A 317 -11.92 -13.06 5.16
CA LYS A 317 -12.04 -13.24 6.62
C LYS A 317 -12.57 -12.00 7.34
N ALA A 318 -12.13 -10.80 6.94
CA ALA A 318 -12.59 -9.56 7.52
C ALA A 318 -14.05 -9.25 7.13
N ALA A 319 -14.40 -9.45 5.87
CA ALA A 319 -15.72 -9.16 5.32
C ALA A 319 -16.81 -10.10 5.86
N GLN A 320 -16.49 -11.35 6.18
CA GLN A 320 -17.42 -12.30 6.83
C GLN A 320 -17.99 -11.78 8.16
N SER A 321 -17.29 -10.86 8.81
CA SER A 321 -17.71 -10.26 10.09
C SER A 321 -18.58 -9.00 9.90
N VAL A 322 -18.85 -8.60 8.65
CA VAL A 322 -19.65 -7.44 8.28
C VAL A 322 -21.01 -7.89 7.77
N ASP A 323 -22.09 -7.35 8.35
CA ASP A 323 -23.45 -7.58 7.86
C ASP A 323 -23.70 -6.74 6.60
N ALA A 324 -23.70 -7.42 5.46
CA ALA A 324 -23.95 -6.85 4.14
C ALA A 324 -25.24 -6.00 4.03
N THR A 325 -26.24 -6.23 4.88
CA THR A 325 -27.56 -5.57 4.78
C THR A 325 -27.69 -4.29 5.60
N SER A 326 -26.89 -4.14 6.65
CA SER A 326 -27.05 -3.07 7.65
C SER A 326 -25.75 -2.31 7.93
N GLU A 327 -24.60 -2.86 7.53
CA GLU A 327 -23.28 -2.30 7.75
C GLU A 327 -22.63 -1.87 6.44
N HIS A 328 -21.59 -1.03 6.53
CA HIS A 328 -20.86 -0.57 5.35
C HIS A 328 -19.35 -0.65 5.55
N VAL A 329 -18.66 -0.74 4.41
CA VAL A 329 -17.21 -0.74 4.31
C VAL A 329 -16.75 0.63 3.85
N LEU A 330 -15.81 1.23 4.60
CA LEU A 330 -15.11 2.42 4.16
C LEU A 330 -13.92 2.02 3.29
N ALA A 331 -13.92 2.46 2.03
CA ALA A 331 -12.89 2.21 1.04
C ALA A 331 -12.04 3.47 0.80
N VAL A 332 -10.75 3.37 1.11
CA VAL A 332 -9.78 4.46 0.96
C VAL A 332 -8.70 4.05 -0.03
N GLY A 333 -8.40 4.94 -0.98
CA GLY A 333 -7.51 4.65 -2.10
C GLY A 333 -8.12 3.78 -3.21
N GLY A 334 -7.35 3.58 -4.28
CA GLY A 334 -7.73 2.69 -5.38
C GLY A 334 -7.58 1.22 -5.01
N ASP A 335 -8.40 0.35 -5.59
CA ASP A 335 -8.25 -1.11 -5.46
C ASP A 335 -8.28 -1.68 -4.01
N SER A 336 -9.09 -1.08 -3.13
CA SER A 336 -9.16 -1.51 -1.73
C SER A 336 -10.21 -2.61 -1.44
N ILE A 337 -11.06 -2.97 -2.41
CA ILE A 337 -12.22 -3.85 -2.22
C ILE A 337 -12.25 -4.97 -3.27
N LEU A 338 -12.50 -6.21 -2.82
CA LEU A 338 -12.76 -7.37 -3.68
C LEU A 338 -13.98 -7.14 -4.59
N GLN A 339 -13.93 -7.61 -5.84
CA GLN A 339 -15.06 -7.48 -6.75
C GLN A 339 -16.26 -8.28 -6.23
N SER A 340 -16.04 -9.47 -5.66
CA SER A 340 -17.05 -10.29 -4.99
C SER A 340 -17.78 -9.54 -3.85
N VAL A 341 -17.06 -8.67 -3.13
CA VAL A 341 -17.61 -7.89 -2.01
C VAL A 341 -18.33 -6.64 -2.48
N LYS A 342 -17.86 -5.96 -3.54
CA LYS A 342 -18.55 -4.78 -4.10
C LYS A 342 -20.00 -5.08 -4.50
N ASN A 343 -20.27 -6.32 -4.90
CA ASN A 343 -21.59 -6.75 -5.37
C ASN A 343 -22.54 -7.08 -4.20
N THR A 344 -22.02 -7.27 -2.99
CA THR A 344 -22.78 -7.79 -1.86
C THR A 344 -22.88 -6.82 -0.69
N HIS A 345 -21.89 -5.93 -0.51
CA HIS A 345 -21.81 -5.03 0.64
C HIS A 345 -22.01 -3.57 0.25
N ASN A 346 -22.51 -2.77 1.18
CA ASN A 346 -22.54 -1.32 1.02
C ASN A 346 -21.12 -0.73 1.13
N ILE A 347 -20.65 -0.07 0.07
CA ILE A 347 -19.29 0.50 0.01
C ILE A 347 -19.36 2.02 -0.02
N VAL A 348 -18.76 2.66 0.98
CA VAL A 348 -18.54 4.11 1.01
C VAL A 348 -17.11 4.40 0.58
N ARG A 349 -16.92 5.12 -0.52
CA ARG A 349 -15.59 5.47 -1.05
C ARG A 349 -15.19 6.88 -0.63
N VAL A 350 -13.97 7.03 -0.14
CA VAL A 350 -13.36 8.34 0.07
C VAL A 350 -12.53 8.69 -1.16
N GLN A 351 -12.98 9.66 -1.95
CA GLN A 351 -12.31 10.08 -3.18
C GLN A 351 -11.62 11.44 -3.07
N SER A 352 -12.01 12.26 -2.09
CA SER A 352 -11.53 13.63 -1.88
C SER A 352 -10.82 13.75 -0.53
N ILE A 353 -9.82 14.62 -0.47
CA ILE A 353 -9.19 15.04 0.80
C ILE A 353 -9.89 16.30 1.34
N VAL A 354 -10.69 16.99 0.51
CA VAL A 354 -11.55 18.10 0.91
C VAL A 354 -12.78 17.53 1.62
N GLY A 355 -12.93 17.89 2.89
CA GLY A 355 -14.08 17.56 3.73
C GLY A 355 -15.08 18.71 3.85
#